data_AF-A0AAE0JFV5-F1
#
_entry.id   AF-A0AAE0JFV5-F1
#
_cell.length_a   1.000
_cell.length_b   1.000
_cell.length_c   1.000
_cell.angle_alpha   90.00
_cell.angle_beta   90.00
_cell.angle_gamma   90.00
#
_symmetry.space_group_name_H-M   'P 1'
#
loop_
_entity.id
_entity.type
_entity.pdbx_description
1 polymer ?
#
loop_
_entity_poly.entity_id
_entity_poly.type
_entity_poly.pdbx_seq_one_letter_code
_entity_poly.pdbx_strand_id
1 'polypeptide(L)'
;MQLPLLRLVSLLGLLSGATAHGLVQNPPTRSPGDATAAACGKTMANFYKADNTSYPEALLRANPGGLKDGYNAKNCNLWLCKGYQFGDNKAGVQQYVGGQEVVYKYANVSVVDTTTNSAIGSPLLAWPSGYAASSNPPKNHTDFKVKIPDNLGGRCSQAGVCVLQWYWFGQAQTYESCTDFVVPEVTAAADSPIRKREWWA
;
A
#
# COMPACT_ATOMS: atom_id res chain seq x y z
N MET A 1 -58.79 3.13 42.09
CA MET A 1 -58.50 1.69 41.96
C MET A 1 -57.45 1.53 40.87
N GLN A 2 -56.41 0.73 41.15
CA GLN A 2 -55.34 0.23 40.24
C GLN A 2 -54.26 1.20 39.72
N LEU A 3 -53.08 1.12 40.36
CA LEU A 3 -51.78 1.16 39.65
C LEU A 3 -51.71 -0.04 38.68
N PRO A 4 -50.98 0.06 37.54
CA PRO A 4 -49.64 -0.55 37.58
C PRO A 4 -48.57 0.02 36.63
N LEU A 5 -47.34 -0.36 37.00
CA LEU A 5 -46.23 -0.80 36.16
C LEU A 5 -45.29 0.24 35.49
N LEU A 6 -44.15 0.39 36.18
CA LEU A 6 -42.79 0.47 35.64
C LEU A 6 -42.67 0.31 34.12
N ARG A 7 -42.10 1.32 33.45
CA ARG A 7 -41.34 1.11 32.22
C ARG A 7 -39.86 1.28 32.54
N LEU A 8 -39.18 0.15 32.71
CA LEU A 8 -37.72 0.07 32.59
C LEU A 8 -37.34 0.50 31.18
N VAL A 9 -36.69 1.67 31.07
CA VAL A 9 -36.04 2.09 29.83
C VAL A 9 -34.75 1.30 29.71
N SER A 10 -34.79 0.16 29.01
CA SER A 10 -33.59 -0.57 28.59
C SER A 10 -32.92 0.20 27.45
N LEU A 11 -31.96 1.06 27.81
CA LEU A 11 -31.08 1.70 26.84
C LEU A 11 -30.03 0.67 26.38
N LEU A 12 -30.37 -0.12 25.36
CA LEU A 12 -29.40 -0.94 24.64
C LEU A 12 -28.42 0.00 23.91
N GLY A 13 -27.24 0.21 24.49
CA GLY A 13 -26.13 0.86 23.82
C GLY A 13 -25.66 -0.01 22.66
N LEU A 14 -26.02 0.38 21.43
CA LEU A 14 -25.36 -0.11 20.22
C LEU A 14 -23.91 0.37 20.27
N LEU A 15 -22.99 -0.52 20.64
CA LEU A 15 -21.57 -0.32 20.40
C LEU A 15 -21.37 -0.27 18.88
N SER A 16 -21.34 0.92 18.31
CA SER A 16 -20.94 1.15 16.93
C SER A 16 -19.50 0.67 16.76
N GLY A 17 -19.32 -0.51 16.17
CA GLY A 17 -18.01 -0.96 15.71
C GLY A 17 -17.51 0.00 14.65
N ALA A 18 -16.43 0.72 14.93
CA ALA A 18 -15.76 1.53 13.93
C ALA A 18 -15.14 0.57 12.89
N THR A 19 -15.79 0.42 11.74
CA THR A 19 -15.17 -0.17 10.55
C THR A 19 -14.19 0.86 9.98
N ALA A 20 -12.96 0.83 10.47
CA ALA A 20 -11.89 1.59 9.84
C ALA A 20 -11.49 0.86 8.55
N HIS A 21 -11.59 1.55 7.41
CA HIS A 21 -11.00 1.06 6.16
C HIS A 21 -9.56 1.57 6.06
N GLY A 22 -8.66 0.74 5.55
CA GLY A 22 -7.24 1.06 5.43
C GLY A 22 -6.92 1.73 4.10
N LEU A 23 -6.35 2.94 4.13
CA LEU A 23 -5.80 3.61 2.96
C LEU A 23 -4.60 4.48 3.35
N VAL A 24 -3.49 4.32 2.64
CA VAL A 24 -2.35 5.25 2.78
C VAL A 24 -2.56 6.47 1.90
N GLN A 25 -2.59 7.64 2.52
CA GLN A 25 -2.66 8.93 1.81
C GLN A 25 -1.29 9.62 1.68
N ASN A 26 -0.38 9.38 2.62
CA ASN A 26 0.97 9.93 2.60
C ASN A 26 1.99 8.84 3.02
N PRO A 27 3.01 8.54 2.20
CA PRO A 27 3.27 9.11 0.86
C PRO A 27 2.18 8.79 -0.17
N PRO A 28 2.10 9.54 -1.29
CA PRO A 28 1.13 9.28 -2.36
C PRO A 28 1.13 7.82 -2.81
N THR A 29 -0.06 7.29 -3.06
CA THR A 29 -0.25 5.90 -3.50
C THR A 29 -1.01 5.83 -4.80
N ARG A 30 -0.84 4.71 -5.53
CA ARG A 30 -1.60 4.48 -6.75
C ARG A 30 -3.10 4.61 -6.48
N SER A 31 -3.78 5.24 -7.43
CA SER A 31 -5.24 5.38 -7.45
C SER A 31 -5.75 4.99 -8.84
N PRO A 32 -6.97 4.46 -8.96
CA PRO A 32 -7.50 4.00 -10.24
C PRO A 32 -7.76 5.18 -11.19
N GLY A 33 -7.21 5.12 -12.40
CA GLY A 33 -7.44 6.07 -13.48
C GLY A 33 -7.67 5.38 -14.82
N ASP A 34 -7.26 6.02 -15.91
CA ASP A 34 -7.47 5.52 -17.26
C ASP A 34 -6.58 4.31 -17.58
N ALA A 35 -5.35 4.28 -17.06
CA ALA A 35 -4.47 3.12 -17.23
C ALA A 35 -5.04 1.90 -16.50
N THR A 36 -5.57 2.09 -15.30
CA THR A 36 -6.27 1.05 -14.55
C THR A 36 -7.54 0.60 -15.26
N ALA A 37 -8.35 1.51 -15.79
CA ALA A 37 -9.53 1.13 -16.57
C ALA A 37 -9.16 0.33 -17.83
N ALA A 38 -8.04 0.64 -18.49
CA ALA A 38 -7.56 -0.08 -19.66
C ALA A 38 -7.06 -1.50 -19.31
N ALA A 39 -6.42 -1.71 -18.16
CA ALA A 39 -5.89 -3.01 -17.74
C ALA A 39 -6.93 -3.89 -17.02
N CYS A 40 -7.78 -3.28 -16.21
CA CYS A 40 -8.68 -3.93 -15.27
C CYS A 40 -10.16 -3.85 -15.67
N GLY A 41 -10.48 -3.06 -16.70
CA GLY A 41 -11.86 -2.78 -17.07
C GLY A 41 -12.50 -1.66 -16.26
N LYS A 42 -13.56 -1.08 -16.82
CA LYS A 42 -14.28 0.06 -16.22
C LYS A 42 -15.02 -0.32 -14.93
N THR A 43 -15.54 -1.55 -14.83
CA THR A 43 -16.24 -2.02 -13.62
C THR A 43 -15.34 -1.88 -12.39
N MET A 44 -14.11 -2.41 -12.48
CA MET A 44 -13.14 -2.36 -11.39
C MET A 44 -12.71 -0.93 -11.10
N ALA A 45 -12.34 -0.16 -12.13
CA ALA A 45 -11.87 1.21 -11.94
C ALA A 45 -12.94 2.09 -11.29
N ASN A 46 -14.19 1.98 -11.73
CA ASN A 46 -15.31 2.76 -11.18
C ASN A 46 -15.67 2.32 -9.75
N PHE A 47 -15.62 1.03 -9.45
CA PHE A 47 -15.86 0.51 -8.09
C PHE A 47 -14.90 1.16 -7.09
N TYR A 48 -13.61 1.20 -7.40
CA TYR A 48 -12.60 1.80 -6.52
C TYR A 48 -12.53 3.33 -6.58
N LYS A 49 -12.99 3.96 -7.67
CA LYS A 49 -13.19 5.43 -7.69
C LYS A 49 -14.34 5.85 -6.78
N ALA A 50 -15.39 5.04 -6.70
CA ALA A 50 -16.55 5.29 -5.83
C ALA A 50 -16.20 5.11 -4.34
N ASP A 51 -15.36 4.12 -4.02
CA ASP A 51 -14.81 3.91 -2.70
C ASP A 51 -13.35 3.46 -2.79
N ASN A 52 -12.43 4.42 -2.61
CA ASN A 52 -10.99 4.16 -2.67
C ASN A 52 -10.47 3.34 -1.48
N THR A 53 -11.27 3.23 -0.42
CA THR A 53 -10.95 2.44 0.77
C THR A 53 -11.43 0.98 0.66
N SER A 54 -12.17 0.63 -0.40
CA SER A 54 -12.65 -0.72 -0.65
C SER A 54 -11.52 -1.73 -0.90
N TYR A 55 -11.85 -3.01 -1.03
CA TYR A 55 -10.89 -4.12 -1.09
C TYR A 55 -11.27 -5.18 -2.14
N PRO A 56 -10.33 -6.00 -2.63
CA PRO A 56 -10.58 -6.99 -3.69
C PRO A 56 -11.76 -7.93 -3.42
N GLU A 57 -11.92 -8.40 -2.18
CA GLU A 57 -13.02 -9.31 -1.83
C GLU A 57 -14.39 -8.63 -1.96
N ALA A 58 -14.51 -7.33 -1.68
CA ALA A 58 -15.73 -6.57 -1.89
C ALA A 58 -16.07 -6.41 -3.37
N LEU A 59 -15.05 -6.11 -4.21
CA LEU A 59 -15.21 -6.03 -5.66
C LEU A 59 -15.75 -7.34 -6.22
N LEU A 60 -15.17 -8.47 -5.84
CA LEU A 60 -15.60 -9.79 -6.31
C LEU A 60 -17.00 -10.16 -5.81
N ARG A 61 -17.34 -9.83 -4.57
CA ARG A 61 -18.68 -10.05 -4.01
C ARG A 61 -19.76 -9.22 -4.72
N ALA A 62 -19.44 -7.98 -5.08
CA ALA A 62 -20.33 -7.12 -5.85
C ALA A 62 -20.48 -7.57 -7.31
N ASN A 63 -19.57 -8.41 -7.80
CA ASN A 63 -19.54 -8.90 -9.18
C ASN A 63 -19.45 -10.43 -9.22
N PRO A 64 -20.48 -11.17 -8.71
CA PRO A 64 -20.42 -12.63 -8.58
C PRO A 64 -20.36 -13.34 -9.94
N GLY A 65 -20.75 -12.68 -11.03
CA GLY A 65 -20.58 -13.17 -12.40
C GLY A 65 -19.19 -12.94 -13.00
N GLY A 66 -18.26 -12.38 -12.23
CA GLY A 66 -16.93 -11.96 -12.67
C GLY A 66 -16.89 -10.54 -13.24
N LEU A 67 -15.67 -10.03 -13.43
CA LEU A 67 -15.40 -8.73 -14.03
C LEU A 67 -15.38 -8.88 -15.55
N LYS A 68 -16.49 -8.59 -16.24
CA LYS A 68 -16.65 -8.89 -17.67
C LYS A 68 -16.23 -7.75 -18.61
N ASP A 69 -16.08 -6.53 -18.10
CA ASP A 69 -15.84 -5.33 -18.92
C ASP A 69 -14.35 -5.10 -19.22
N GLY A 70 -13.68 -6.08 -19.84
CA GLY A 70 -12.28 -5.95 -20.26
C GLY A 70 -11.24 -6.21 -19.17
N TYR A 71 -11.64 -6.82 -18.05
CA TYR A 71 -10.70 -7.27 -17.03
C TYR A 71 -9.77 -8.35 -17.58
N ASN A 72 -8.47 -8.17 -17.40
CA ASN A 72 -7.45 -9.16 -17.72
C ASN A 72 -6.60 -9.45 -16.49
N ALA A 73 -6.77 -10.63 -15.88
CA ALA A 73 -6.04 -11.01 -14.67
C ALA A 73 -4.51 -11.01 -14.81
N LYS A 74 -3.97 -11.17 -16.03
CA LYS A 74 -2.53 -11.08 -16.28
C LYS A 74 -2.02 -9.64 -16.21
N ASN A 75 -2.84 -8.68 -16.64
CA ASN A 75 -2.49 -7.25 -16.64
C ASN A 75 -3.01 -6.53 -15.39
N CYS A 76 -3.98 -7.12 -14.69
CA CYS A 76 -4.66 -6.58 -13.53
C CYS A 76 -4.71 -7.61 -12.40
N ASN A 77 -3.61 -7.71 -11.66
CA ASN A 77 -3.55 -8.53 -10.46
C ASN A 77 -4.17 -7.76 -9.28
N LEU A 78 -5.33 -8.21 -8.81
CA LEU A 78 -6.06 -7.57 -7.70
C LEU A 78 -5.32 -7.61 -6.36
N TRP A 79 -4.26 -8.41 -6.23
CA TRP A 79 -3.47 -8.59 -5.01
C TRP A 79 -2.08 -7.95 -5.10
N LEU A 80 -1.87 -7.18 -6.17
CA LEU A 80 -0.71 -6.32 -6.37
C LEU A 80 -1.22 -4.91 -6.56
N CYS A 81 -1.08 -4.07 -5.54
CA CYS A 81 -1.58 -2.69 -5.57
C CYS A 81 -3.07 -2.59 -5.89
N LYS A 82 -3.88 -3.57 -5.47
CA LYS A 82 -5.31 -3.68 -5.86
C LYS A 82 -5.56 -3.77 -7.36
N GLY A 83 -4.54 -4.03 -8.18
CA GLY A 83 -4.59 -3.96 -9.65
C GLY A 83 -4.37 -2.55 -10.22
N TYR A 84 -4.12 -1.54 -9.38
CA TYR A 84 -3.89 -0.18 -9.84
C TYR A 84 -2.59 -0.06 -10.62
N GLN A 85 -2.66 0.68 -11.73
CA GLN A 85 -1.59 0.75 -12.70
C GLN A 85 -0.68 1.95 -12.43
N PHE A 86 0.62 1.77 -12.65
CA PHE A 86 1.61 2.85 -12.52
C PHE A 86 1.28 4.06 -13.42
N GLY A 87 0.65 3.82 -14.57
CA GLY A 87 0.25 4.87 -15.50
C GLY A 87 -0.58 5.98 -14.86
N ASP A 88 -1.34 5.66 -13.81
CA ASP A 88 -2.19 6.60 -13.07
C ASP A 88 -1.48 7.29 -11.89
N ASN A 89 -0.20 6.97 -11.62
CA ASN A 89 0.56 7.49 -10.47
C ASN A 89 1.94 8.05 -10.84
N LYS A 90 2.19 8.39 -12.12
CA LYS A 90 3.50 8.90 -12.56
C LYS A 90 3.96 10.15 -11.80
N ALA A 91 3.03 11.01 -11.37
CA ALA A 91 3.34 12.22 -10.60
C ALA A 91 3.57 11.95 -9.10
N GLY A 92 3.20 10.77 -8.60
CA GLY A 92 3.31 10.39 -7.18
C GLY A 92 4.58 9.61 -6.84
N VAL A 93 5.51 9.44 -7.78
CA VAL A 93 6.75 8.67 -7.57
C VAL A 93 7.63 9.34 -6.53
N GLN A 94 8.03 8.57 -5.52
CA GLN A 94 8.93 9.02 -4.48
C GLN A 94 10.40 8.81 -4.89
N GLN A 95 11.26 9.71 -4.45
CA GLN A 95 12.71 9.63 -4.65
C GLN A 95 13.33 9.31 -3.29
N TYR A 96 13.91 8.12 -3.15
CA TYR A 96 14.52 7.66 -1.91
C TYR A 96 15.99 7.34 -2.09
N VAL A 97 16.72 7.32 -0.97
CA VAL A 97 18.05 6.74 -0.87
C VAL A 97 18.03 5.53 0.04
N GLY A 98 19.03 4.66 -0.11
CA GLY A 98 19.28 3.57 0.83
C GLY A 98 19.29 4.10 2.27
N GLY A 99 18.56 3.42 3.13
CA GLY A 99 18.55 3.66 4.56
C GLY A 99 17.67 4.82 5.02
N GLN A 100 17.02 5.52 4.08
CA GLN A 100 16.01 6.52 4.41
C GLN A 100 14.84 5.89 5.17
N GLU A 101 14.33 6.61 6.17
CA GLU A 101 13.12 6.22 6.89
C GLU A 101 11.86 6.81 6.23
N VAL A 102 10.83 5.98 6.05
CA VAL A 102 9.52 6.39 5.53
C VAL A 102 8.45 6.09 6.58
N VAL A 103 7.62 7.09 6.88
CA VAL A 103 6.55 6.96 7.88
C VAL A 103 5.35 6.25 7.28
N TYR A 104 4.86 5.22 7.96
CA TYR A 104 3.59 4.57 7.67
C TYR A 104 2.79 4.37 8.96
N LYS A 105 1.51 4.02 8.80
CA LYS A 105 0.60 3.72 9.89
C LYS A 105 -0.20 2.47 9.55
N TYR A 106 -0.57 1.68 10.56
CA TYR A 106 -1.50 0.55 10.50
C TYR A 106 -1.19 -0.62 9.53
N ALA A 107 0.05 -0.99 9.20
CA ALA A 107 0.28 -2.15 8.31
C ALA A 107 1.67 -2.78 8.22
N ASN A 108 1.67 -4.00 7.69
CA ASN A 108 2.86 -4.61 7.14
C ASN A 108 3.29 -3.84 5.89
N VAL A 109 4.61 -3.73 5.69
CA VAL A 109 5.17 -3.05 4.52
C VAL A 109 6.27 -3.92 3.93
N SER A 110 6.20 -4.13 2.61
CA SER A 110 7.24 -4.83 1.86
C SER A 110 7.66 -4.00 0.64
N VAL A 111 8.91 -4.14 0.23
CA VAL A 111 9.32 -3.74 -1.12
C VAL A 111 8.87 -4.84 -2.07
N VAL A 112 8.14 -4.48 -3.13
CA VAL A 112 7.64 -5.44 -4.12
C VAL A 112 8.10 -5.02 -5.51
N ASP A 113 8.65 -5.98 -6.25
CA ASP A 113 8.86 -5.88 -7.70
C ASP A 113 7.52 -6.17 -8.39
N THR A 114 6.97 -5.14 -9.03
CA THR A 114 5.66 -5.22 -9.67
C THR A 114 5.70 -5.94 -11.01
N THR A 115 6.88 -6.12 -11.61
CA THR A 115 7.04 -6.80 -12.90
C THR A 115 6.95 -8.32 -12.75
N THR A 116 7.39 -8.83 -11.61
CA THR A 116 7.36 -10.26 -11.25
C THR A 116 6.32 -10.59 -10.18
N ASN A 117 5.69 -9.56 -9.59
CA ASN A 117 4.80 -9.70 -8.43
C ASN A 117 5.47 -10.45 -7.26
N SER A 118 6.67 -10.00 -6.87
CA SER A 118 7.44 -10.66 -5.81
C SER A 118 8.03 -9.66 -4.82
N ALA A 119 7.99 -10.00 -3.53
CA ALA A 119 8.69 -9.24 -2.51
C ALA A 119 10.21 -9.29 -2.74
N ILE A 120 10.88 -8.15 -2.54
CA ILE A 120 12.33 -8.04 -2.58
C ILE A 120 12.84 -8.13 -1.13
N GLY A 121 13.44 -9.27 -0.79
CA GLY A 121 13.94 -9.53 0.56
C GLY A 121 12.82 -9.81 1.56
N SER A 122 13.12 -9.62 2.84
CA SER A 122 12.14 -9.76 3.93
C SER A 122 11.21 -8.53 4.00
N PRO A 123 9.98 -8.68 4.53
CA PRO A 123 9.12 -7.53 4.84
C PRO A 123 9.88 -6.50 5.69
N LEU A 124 9.73 -5.21 5.34
CA LEU A 124 10.31 -4.11 6.12
C LEU A 124 9.67 -4.03 7.50
N LEU A 125 8.40 -4.42 7.59
CA LEU A 125 7.66 -4.57 8.82
C LEU A 125 6.57 -5.62 8.63
N ALA A 126 6.46 -6.54 9.58
CA ALA A 126 5.42 -7.55 9.60
C ALA A 126 4.97 -7.82 11.04
N TRP A 127 3.70 -7.56 11.34
CA TRP A 127 3.05 -8.01 12.55
C TRP A 127 2.32 -9.33 12.30
N PRO A 128 2.49 -10.33 13.18
CA PRO A 128 1.81 -11.62 13.04
C PRO A 128 0.31 -11.52 13.32
N SER A 129 -0.11 -10.64 14.23
CA SER A 129 -1.52 -10.47 14.61
C SER A 129 -1.77 -9.15 15.36
N GLY A 130 -3.03 -8.73 15.47
CA GLY A 130 -3.47 -7.66 16.38
C GLY A 130 -3.16 -6.22 15.93
N TYR A 131 -2.53 -6.04 14.78
CA TYR A 131 -2.38 -4.72 14.15
C TYR A 131 -3.69 -4.28 13.50
N ALA A 132 -3.99 -2.98 13.59
CA ALA A 132 -5.23 -2.36 13.07
C ALA A 132 -6.56 -3.01 13.55
N ALA A 133 -6.54 -3.78 14.64
CA ALA A 133 -7.71 -4.51 15.15
C ALA A 133 -8.59 -3.72 16.15
N SER A 134 -8.23 -2.46 16.43
CA SER A 134 -8.87 -1.62 17.44
C SER A 134 -8.90 -0.17 16.99
N SER A 135 -9.92 0.58 17.41
CA SER A 135 -9.98 2.04 17.26
C SER A 135 -8.96 2.78 18.13
N ASN A 136 -8.41 2.11 19.15
CA ASN A 136 -7.30 2.61 19.97
C ASN A 136 -6.11 1.63 19.91
N PRO A 137 -5.44 1.53 18.75
CA PRO A 137 -4.29 0.66 18.60
C PRO A 137 -3.09 1.15 19.44
N PRO A 138 -2.13 0.26 19.74
CA PRO A 138 -0.83 0.65 20.27
C PRO A 138 -0.14 1.73 19.42
N LYS A 139 0.58 2.68 20.06
CA LYS A 139 1.23 3.80 19.35
C LYS A 139 2.23 3.33 18.28
N ASN A 140 2.93 2.23 18.53
CA ASN A 140 3.86 1.63 17.56
C ASN A 140 3.16 1.02 16.33
N HIS A 141 1.83 0.93 16.31
CA HIS A 141 1.06 0.59 15.12
C HIS A 141 0.60 1.84 14.35
N THR A 142 0.61 3.04 14.96
CA THR A 142 0.08 4.28 14.36
C THR A 142 1.14 5.31 14.04
N ASP A 143 2.37 5.07 14.45
CA ASP A 143 3.51 5.95 14.23
C ASP A 143 4.77 5.09 14.19
N PHE A 144 4.99 4.44 13.04
CA PHE A 144 6.19 3.66 12.78
C PHE A 144 6.85 4.12 11.50
N LYS A 145 8.13 3.79 11.39
CA LYS A 145 8.94 4.06 10.23
C LYS A 145 9.48 2.75 9.68
N VAL A 146 9.55 2.67 8.36
CA VAL A 146 10.22 1.59 7.66
C VAL A 146 11.48 2.14 7.01
N LYS A 147 12.55 1.36 7.01
CA LYS A 147 13.82 1.76 6.42
C LYS A 147 13.91 1.21 5.00
N ILE A 148 14.23 2.07 4.03
CA ILE A 148 14.49 1.66 2.64
C ILE A 148 15.75 0.79 2.63
N PRO A 149 15.73 -0.42 2.02
CA PRO A 149 16.91 -1.27 1.99
C PRO A 149 18.07 -0.62 1.21
N ASP A 150 19.28 -0.74 1.74
CA ASP A 150 20.51 -0.24 1.11
C ASP A 150 20.95 -1.12 -0.08
N ASN A 151 20.42 -2.34 -0.19
CA ASN A 151 20.90 -3.40 -1.07
C ASN A 151 19.88 -3.79 -2.16
N LEU A 152 19.15 -2.81 -2.71
CA LEU A 152 18.19 -3.05 -3.81
C LEU A 152 18.87 -3.35 -5.15
N GLY A 153 20.20 -3.17 -5.26
CA GLY A 153 21.01 -3.60 -6.40
C GLY A 153 20.53 -3.05 -7.74
N GLY A 154 20.09 -1.79 -7.77
CA GLY A 154 19.60 -1.13 -8.97
C GLY A 154 18.21 -1.53 -9.46
N ARG A 155 17.59 -2.58 -8.89
CA ARG A 155 16.27 -3.08 -9.32
C ARG A 155 15.18 -2.01 -9.23
N CYS A 156 15.27 -1.14 -8.23
CA CYS A 156 14.31 -0.06 -8.01
C CYS A 156 14.79 1.28 -8.57
N SER A 157 15.64 1.30 -9.60
CA SER A 157 16.11 2.54 -10.25
C SER A 157 15.09 3.14 -11.22
N GLN A 158 14.11 2.35 -11.67
CA GLN A 158 13.10 2.78 -12.63
C GLN A 158 11.72 2.91 -11.99
N ALA A 159 11.06 4.03 -12.28
CA ALA A 159 9.72 4.30 -11.77
C ALA A 159 8.71 3.26 -12.27
N GLY A 160 7.83 2.82 -11.37
CA GLY A 160 6.83 1.79 -11.64
C GLY A 160 7.33 0.36 -11.54
N VAL A 161 8.64 0.11 -11.39
CA VAL A 161 9.18 -1.24 -11.16
C VAL A 161 8.98 -1.66 -9.71
N CYS A 162 9.37 -0.82 -8.76
CA CYS A 162 9.23 -1.10 -7.34
C CYS A 162 8.15 -0.26 -6.66
N VAL A 163 7.48 -0.88 -5.69
CA VAL A 163 6.54 -0.22 -4.78
C VAL A 163 6.85 -0.58 -3.34
N LEU A 164 6.56 0.34 -2.42
CA LEU A 164 6.28 -0.03 -1.04
C LEU A 164 4.82 -0.45 -0.97
N GLN A 165 4.58 -1.76 -0.87
CA GLN A 165 3.24 -2.30 -0.70
C GLN A 165 2.91 -2.33 0.79
N TRP A 166 2.03 -1.41 1.17
CA TRP A 166 1.34 -1.40 2.45
C TRP A 166 0.23 -2.44 2.39
N TYR A 167 0.15 -3.31 3.40
CA TYR A 167 -0.81 -4.42 3.44
C TYR A 167 -1.41 -4.60 4.83
N TRP A 168 -2.74 -4.66 4.87
CA TRP A 168 -3.49 -5.04 6.06
C TRP A 168 -4.56 -6.06 5.70
N PHE A 169 -4.46 -7.23 6.33
CA PHE A 169 -5.51 -8.24 6.28
C PHE A 169 -6.20 -8.36 7.62
N GLY A 170 -7.51 -8.13 7.63
CA GLY A 170 -8.34 -8.22 8.83
C GLY A 170 -9.78 -8.52 8.46
N GLN A 171 -10.46 -9.36 9.24
CA GLN A 171 -11.88 -9.69 9.05
C GLN A 171 -12.23 -10.18 7.62
N ALA A 172 -11.30 -10.93 6.99
CA ALA A 172 -11.41 -11.38 5.59
C ALA A 172 -11.51 -10.23 4.56
N GLN A 173 -10.83 -9.12 4.83
CA GLN A 173 -10.72 -7.96 3.95
C GLN A 173 -9.23 -7.66 3.74
N THR A 174 -8.85 -7.48 2.48
CA THR A 174 -7.47 -7.14 2.10
C THR A 174 -7.37 -5.67 1.70
N TYR A 175 -6.76 -4.87 2.58
CA TYR A 175 -6.44 -3.49 2.29
C TYR A 175 -5.00 -3.38 1.79
N GLU A 176 -4.83 -2.69 0.69
CA GLU A 176 -3.55 -2.52 0.03
C GLU A 176 -3.38 -1.07 -0.45
N SER A 177 -2.15 -0.56 -0.34
CA SER A 177 -1.77 0.70 -0.97
C SER A 177 -0.33 0.59 -1.46
N CYS A 178 -0.05 1.12 -2.63
CA CYS A 178 1.28 1.05 -3.23
C CYS A 178 1.84 2.45 -3.45
N THR A 179 2.98 2.72 -2.82
CA THR A 179 3.78 3.90 -3.07
C THR A 179 4.86 3.54 -4.10
N ASP A 180 4.76 4.09 -5.31
CA ASP A 180 5.83 3.99 -6.30
C ASP A 180 7.04 4.79 -5.83
N PHE A 181 8.23 4.20 -5.93
CA PHE A 181 9.47 4.89 -5.58
C PHE A 181 10.61 4.47 -6.50
N VAL A 182 11.66 5.28 -6.50
CA VAL A 182 12.95 4.89 -7.04
C VAL A 182 14.07 5.10 -6.02
N VAL A 183 15.10 4.28 -6.14
CA VAL A 183 16.39 4.42 -5.45
C VAL A 183 17.47 4.41 -6.52
N PRO A 184 18.19 5.53 -6.73
CA PRO A 184 19.29 5.59 -7.68
C PRO A 184 20.33 4.51 -7.37
N GLU A 185 20.92 3.93 -8.41
CA GLU A 185 22.10 3.10 -8.22
C GLU A 185 23.19 3.94 -7.57
N VAL A 186 23.77 3.43 -6.48
CA VAL A 186 25.01 4.00 -5.95
C VAL A 186 26.11 3.60 -6.92
N THR A 187 26.32 4.41 -7.96
CA THR A 187 27.56 4.34 -8.73
C THR A 187 28.69 4.63 -7.76
N ALA A 188 29.53 3.63 -7.47
CA ALA A 188 30.78 3.85 -6.77
C ALA A 188 31.47 5.03 -7.45
N ALA A 189 31.78 6.09 -6.68
CA ALA A 189 32.47 7.24 -7.21
C ALA A 189 33.69 6.73 -7.95
N ALA A 190 33.79 7.03 -9.25
CA ALA A 190 34.98 6.75 -10.02
C ALA A 190 36.15 7.32 -9.22
N ASP A 191 37.14 6.48 -8.88
CA ASP A 191 38.35 6.89 -8.18
C ASP A 191 38.83 8.18 -8.82
N SER A 192 38.68 9.29 -8.08
CA SER A 192 39.23 10.57 -8.50
C SER A 192 40.72 10.31 -8.65
N PRO A 193 41.32 10.47 -9.85
CA PRO A 193 42.74 10.22 -9.99
C PRO A 193 43.43 11.23 -9.08
N ILE A 194 43.96 10.73 -7.97
CA ILE A 194 44.84 11.48 -7.08
C ILE A 194 45.92 12.04 -8.01
N ARG A 195 45.83 13.34 -8.33
CA ARG A 195 46.94 14.05 -8.94
C ARG A 195 48.07 13.94 -7.92
N LYS A 196 48.99 13.00 -8.15
CA LYS A 196 50.28 13.00 -7.50
C LYS A 196 50.86 14.39 -7.78
N ARG A 197 50.86 15.26 -6.77
CA ARG A 197 51.70 16.45 -6.81
C ARG A 197 53.12 15.94 -6.79
N GLU A 198 53.76 15.92 -7.95
CA GLU A 198 55.20 15.79 -8.08
C GLU A 198 55.82 17.07 -7.49
N TRP A 199 56.11 17.02 -6.20
CA TRP A 199 57.11 17.88 -5.61
C TRP A 199 58.43 17.17 -5.84
N TRP A 200 59.20 17.60 -6.86
CA TRP A 200 60.69 17.62 -6.95
C TRP A 200 61.11 17.88 -8.41
N ALA A 201 61.52 19.12 -8.70
CA ALA A 201 62.58 19.50 -9.64
C ALA A 201 62.84 21.01 -9.50
#